data_AF-A0A4D4N8M0-F1
#
_entry.id   AF-A0A4D4N8M0-F1
#
_cell.length_a   1.000
_cell.length_b   1.000
_cell.length_c   1.000
_cell.angle_alpha   90.00
_cell.angle_beta   90.00
_cell.angle_gamma   90.00
#
_symmetry.space_group_name_H-M   'P 1'
#
loop_
_entity.id
_entity.type
_entity.pdbx_description
1 polymer ?
#
loop_
_entity_poly.entity_id
_entity_poly.type
_entity_poly.pdbx_seq_one_letter_code
_entity_poly.pdbx_strand_id
1 'polypeptide(L)'
;MVVATPAKGKRLTDAVGAQNIAFSRPAGERVTAFGCPATTPQRGEELLYCPGNSQRAPEGEQRVPCDLGGGASGGPWLAGFNSAAGKGTVVSVNSDGEGDGGTPMYGPTLDKTARAVYDAAQRG
;
A
#
# COMPACT_ATOMS: atom_id res chain seq x y z
N MET A 1 3.66 3.84 -1.35
CA MET A 1 4.99 3.27 -1.08
C MET A 1 6.02 4.27 -1.58
N VAL A 2 6.98 4.67 -0.74
CA VAL A 2 8.00 5.66 -1.13
C VAL A 2 9.36 4.98 -1.11
N VAL A 3 10.04 5.00 -2.25
CA VAL A 3 11.46 4.68 -2.37
C VAL A 3 12.15 5.99 -2.68
N ALA A 4 13.06 6.41 -1.81
CA ALA A 4 13.71 7.71 -1.89
C ALA A 4 15.23 7.53 -1.88
N THR A 5 15.89 8.30 -2.73
CA THR A 5 17.35 8.43 -2.70
C THR A 5 17.76 9.21 -1.44
N PRO A 6 18.99 9.03 -0.92
CA PRO A 6 19.42 9.73 0.29
C PRO A 6 19.38 11.26 0.12
N ALA A 7 18.83 11.98 1.09
CA ALA A 7 18.78 13.44 1.10
C ALA A 7 19.62 13.99 2.27
N LYS A 8 20.46 14.99 2.01
CA LYS A 8 21.36 15.61 3.01
C LYS A 8 22.24 14.57 3.75
N GLY A 9 22.66 13.51 3.06
CA GLY A 9 23.51 12.46 3.61
C GLY A 9 22.81 11.48 4.57
N LYS A 10 21.48 11.58 4.76
CA LYS A 10 20.70 10.61 5.54
C LYS A 10 19.77 9.83 4.61
N ARG A 11 19.68 8.52 4.81
CA ARG A 11 18.64 7.73 4.14
C ARG A 11 17.33 7.96 4.87
N LEU A 12 16.23 8.03 4.12
CA LEU A 12 14.90 8.15 4.71
C LEU A 12 14.63 7.04 5.74
N THR A 13 15.05 5.82 5.42
CA THR A 13 14.91 4.65 6.29
C THR A 13 15.70 4.75 7.60
N ASP A 14 16.76 5.54 7.66
CA ASP A 14 17.49 5.78 8.92
C ASP A 14 16.69 6.71 9.86
N ALA A 15 15.80 7.54 9.32
CA ALA A 15 14.99 8.48 10.08
C ALA A 15 13.65 7.88 10.54
N VAL A 16 12.99 7.10 9.68
CA VAL A 16 11.61 6.60 9.92
C VAL A 16 11.47 5.07 9.87
N GLY A 17 12.56 4.35 9.61
CA GLY A 17 12.54 2.91 9.37
C GLY A 17 11.98 2.51 8.00
N ALA A 18 11.84 1.21 7.78
CA ALA A 18 11.27 0.64 6.55
C ALA A 18 10.25 -0.47 6.85
N GLN A 19 9.38 -0.75 5.89
CA GLN A 19 8.57 -1.98 5.87
C GLN A 19 9.22 -3.01 4.95
N ASN A 20 8.99 -4.29 5.22
CA ASN A 20 9.34 -5.35 4.28
C ASN A 20 8.38 -5.31 3.08
N ILE A 21 8.81 -5.84 1.93
CA ILE A 21 7.98 -5.98 0.74
C ILE A 21 8.03 -7.42 0.24
N ALA A 22 6.88 -7.97 -0.16
CA ALA A 22 6.78 -9.27 -0.80
C ALA A 22 6.22 -9.11 -2.22
N PHE A 23 6.80 -9.86 -3.14
CA PHE A 23 6.40 -9.88 -4.55
C PHE A 23 5.82 -11.26 -4.91
N SER A 24 4.98 -11.29 -5.94
CA SER A 24 4.28 -12.47 -6.43
C SER A 24 3.45 -13.18 -5.34
N ARG A 25 2.96 -12.41 -4.37
CA ARG A 25 2.15 -12.95 -3.27
C ARG A 25 0.69 -13.03 -3.72
N PRO A 26 0.07 -14.22 -3.69
CA PRO A 26 -1.30 -14.40 -4.16
C PRO A 26 -2.30 -13.71 -3.21
N ALA A 27 -3.48 -13.39 -3.74
CA ALA A 27 -4.62 -12.98 -2.94
C ALA A 27 -5.11 -14.10 -2.01
N GLY A 28 -5.96 -13.75 -1.03
CA GLY A 28 -6.62 -14.70 -0.13
C GLY A 28 -6.16 -14.61 1.32
N GLU A 29 -5.33 -13.62 1.66
CA GLU A 29 -4.90 -13.36 3.03
C GLU A 29 -5.54 -12.10 3.60
N ARG A 30 -5.52 -11.98 4.94
CA ARG A 30 -5.95 -10.76 5.61
C ARG A 30 -4.87 -9.69 5.50
N VAL A 31 -5.24 -8.54 4.97
CA VAL A 31 -4.40 -7.36 4.83
C VAL A 31 -5.03 -6.18 5.57
N THR A 32 -4.21 -5.18 5.88
CA THR A 32 -4.69 -3.86 6.30
C THR A 32 -4.21 -2.84 5.28
N ALA A 33 -5.14 -2.26 4.53
CA ALA A 33 -4.87 -1.18 3.58
C ALA A 33 -4.83 0.14 4.34
N PHE A 34 -3.80 0.96 4.11
CA PHE A 34 -3.65 2.28 4.72
C PHE A 34 -3.66 3.36 3.65
N GLY A 35 -4.14 4.56 3.96
CA GLY A 35 -4.06 5.71 3.07
C GLY A 35 -4.48 7.00 3.75
N CYS A 36 -4.21 8.14 3.10
CA CYS A 36 -4.65 9.46 3.55
C CYS A 36 -5.64 10.04 2.54
N PRO A 37 -6.95 9.73 2.63
CA PRO A 37 -7.94 10.30 1.72
C PRO A 37 -7.91 11.82 1.78
N ALA A 38 -7.81 12.45 0.62
CA ALA A 38 -7.89 13.90 0.41
C ALA A 38 -9.35 14.39 0.29
N THR A 39 -10.31 13.46 0.29
CA THR A 39 -11.74 13.75 0.29
C THR A 39 -12.20 14.38 1.61
N THR A 40 -13.37 15.02 1.59
CA THR A 40 -13.99 15.54 2.82
C THR A 40 -14.58 14.38 3.63
N PRO A 41 -14.41 14.34 4.98
CA PRO A 41 -13.80 15.37 5.84
C PRO A 41 -12.28 15.30 6.06
N GLN A 42 -11.59 14.27 5.56
CA GLN A 42 -10.20 13.96 5.92
C GLN A 42 -9.15 14.93 5.38
N ARG A 43 -9.39 15.54 4.20
CA ARG A 43 -8.51 16.56 3.56
C ARG A 43 -7.03 16.15 3.43
N GLY A 44 -6.73 14.86 3.49
CA GLY A 44 -5.37 14.31 3.37
C GLY A 44 -4.54 14.44 4.64
N GLU A 45 -5.14 14.88 5.75
CA GLU A 45 -4.44 15.17 7.01
C GLU A 45 -4.45 13.98 7.97
N GLU A 46 -5.29 12.98 7.71
CA GLU A 46 -5.47 11.80 8.56
C GLU A 46 -5.12 10.51 7.84
N LEU A 47 -4.37 9.64 8.53
CA LEU A 47 -4.11 8.28 8.09
C LEU A 47 -5.28 7.38 8.51
N LEU A 48 -6.00 6.84 7.54
CA LEU A 48 -7.07 5.87 7.73
C LEU A 48 -6.66 4.48 7.26
N TYR A 49 -7.44 3.47 7.65
CA TYR A 49 -7.15 2.08 7.30
C TYR A 49 -8.39 1.20 7.16
N CYS A 50 -8.30 0.19 6.29
CA CYS A 50 -9.30 -0.86 6.08
C CYS A 50 -8.68 -2.25 6.28
N PRO A 51 -9.08 -2.99 7.33
CA PRO A 51 -8.67 -4.37 7.48
C PRO A 51 -9.64 -5.31 6.74
N GLY A 52 -9.14 -6.15 5.84
CA GLY A 52 -9.99 -7.03 5.03
C GLY A 52 -9.24 -8.23 4.45
N ASN A 53 -9.99 -9.22 3.97
CA ASN A 53 -9.41 -10.35 3.26
C ASN A 53 -9.29 -9.98 1.79
N SER A 54 -8.07 -10.08 1.23
CA SER A 54 -7.87 -9.82 -0.19
C SER A 54 -8.50 -10.93 -1.04
N GLN A 55 -9.05 -10.55 -2.18
CA GLN A 55 -9.61 -11.46 -3.17
C GLN A 55 -8.97 -11.20 -4.52
N ARG A 56 -8.85 -12.24 -5.34
CA ARG A 56 -8.37 -12.08 -6.72
C ARG A 56 -9.35 -11.21 -7.51
N ALA A 57 -8.81 -10.28 -8.27
CA ALA A 57 -9.52 -9.50 -9.28
C ALA A 57 -8.95 -9.82 -10.69
N PRO A 58 -9.64 -9.42 -11.77
CA PRO A 58 -9.09 -9.49 -13.13
C PRO A 58 -7.77 -8.72 -13.29
N GLU A 59 -7.14 -8.85 -14.45
CA GLU A 59 -6.01 -7.98 -14.87
C GLU A 59 -4.76 -8.00 -13.96
N GLY A 60 -4.61 -9.07 -13.17
CA GLY A 60 -3.46 -9.19 -12.25
C GLY A 60 -3.65 -8.43 -10.94
N GLU A 61 -4.86 -7.99 -10.65
CA GLU A 61 -5.18 -7.24 -9.45
C GLU A 61 -5.72 -8.11 -8.31
N GLN A 62 -5.82 -7.47 -7.16
CA GLN A 62 -6.49 -7.96 -5.98
C GLN A 62 -7.44 -6.86 -5.49
N ARG A 63 -8.47 -7.25 -4.75
CA ARG A 63 -9.42 -6.32 -4.16
C ARG A 63 -9.62 -6.59 -2.68
N VAL A 64 -9.91 -5.54 -1.93
CA VAL A 64 -10.22 -5.60 -0.49
C VAL A 64 -11.47 -4.74 -0.23
N PRO A 65 -12.38 -5.15 0.67
CA PRO A 65 -13.50 -4.30 1.07
C PRO A 65 -12.97 -3.07 1.83
N CYS A 66 -12.92 -1.93 1.14
CA CYS A 66 -12.35 -0.70 1.65
C CYS A 66 -12.92 0.48 0.88
N ASP A 67 -13.25 1.53 1.61
CA ASP A 67 -13.97 2.73 1.19
C ASP A 67 -13.11 4.00 1.32
N LEU A 68 -11.78 3.87 1.26
CA LEU A 68 -10.90 5.02 1.26
C LEU A 68 -11.09 5.82 -0.04
N GLY A 69 -11.43 7.11 0.08
CA GLY A 69 -11.62 8.01 -1.05
C GLY A 69 -10.32 8.44 -1.74
N GLY A 70 -10.45 9.27 -2.78
CA GLY A 70 -9.33 9.84 -3.53
C GLY A 70 -8.27 10.47 -2.62
N GLY A 71 -7.00 10.30 -2.97
CA GLY A 71 -5.84 10.67 -2.14
C GLY A 71 -5.24 9.51 -1.35
N ALA A 72 -5.99 8.42 -1.13
CA ALA A 72 -5.46 7.20 -0.53
C ALA A 72 -4.58 6.36 -1.47
N SER A 73 -4.62 6.62 -2.78
CA SER A 73 -3.85 5.90 -3.81
C SER A 73 -2.34 5.87 -3.50
N GLY A 74 -1.70 4.74 -3.77
CA GLY A 74 -0.32 4.45 -3.42
C GLY A 74 -0.10 4.05 -1.95
N GLY A 75 -1.12 4.18 -1.10
CA GLY A 75 -1.09 3.72 0.29
C GLY A 75 -0.88 2.19 0.40
N PRO A 76 -0.09 1.69 1.37
CA PRO A 76 0.33 0.30 1.40
C PRO A 76 -0.74 -0.65 1.92
N TRP A 77 -0.80 -1.87 1.35
CA TRP A 77 -1.49 -3.00 1.95
C TRP A 77 -0.50 -3.84 2.74
N LEU A 78 -0.70 -3.94 4.05
CA LEU A 78 0.19 -4.67 4.95
C LEU A 78 -0.43 -6.03 5.34
N ALA A 79 0.26 -7.10 4.97
CA ALA A 79 0.00 -8.44 5.50
C ALA A 79 0.73 -8.62 6.84
N GLY A 80 0.09 -9.31 7.79
CA GLY A 80 0.66 -9.57 9.12
C GLY A 80 0.94 -8.28 9.91
N PHE A 81 0.13 -7.24 9.72
CA PHE A 81 0.32 -5.96 10.40
C PHE A 81 0.21 -6.11 11.92
N ASN A 82 1.27 -5.69 12.62
CA ASN A 82 1.32 -5.56 14.07
C ASN A 82 1.24 -4.08 14.42
N SER A 83 0.12 -3.65 14.98
CA SER A 83 -0.14 -2.25 15.36
C SER A 83 0.78 -1.74 16.48
N ALA A 84 1.21 -2.61 17.40
CA ALA A 84 2.12 -2.22 18.48
C ALA A 84 3.53 -1.90 17.96
N ALA A 85 3.97 -2.60 16.91
CA ALA A 85 5.27 -2.35 16.27
C ALA A 85 5.17 -1.37 15.08
N GLY A 86 3.96 -1.10 14.57
CA GLY A 86 3.75 -0.40 13.31
C GLY A 86 4.39 -1.10 12.11
N LYS A 87 4.51 -2.43 12.15
CA LYS A 87 5.23 -3.22 11.13
C LYS A 87 4.32 -4.23 10.45
N GLY A 88 4.60 -4.47 9.18
CA GLY A 88 4.02 -5.54 8.39
C GLY A 88 4.83 -5.75 7.11
N THR A 89 4.29 -6.56 6.21
CA THR A 89 4.87 -6.75 4.88
C THR A 89 3.96 -6.10 3.85
N VAL A 90 4.50 -5.19 3.04
CA VAL A 90 3.82 -4.62 1.88
C VAL A 90 3.59 -5.71 0.85
N VAL A 91 2.33 -5.91 0.46
CA VAL A 91 1.94 -6.95 -0.51
C VAL A 91 1.18 -6.38 -1.72
N SER A 92 0.67 -5.16 -1.61
CA SER A 92 0.03 -4.38 -2.67
C SER A 92 -0.05 -2.91 -2.25
N VAL A 93 -0.68 -2.08 -3.07
CA VAL A 93 -0.97 -0.65 -2.81
C VAL A 93 -2.39 -0.31 -3.28
N ASN A 94 -3.03 0.69 -2.66
CA ASN A 94 -4.27 1.27 -3.17
C ASN A 94 -4.04 1.80 -4.60
N SER A 95 -4.80 1.35 -5.58
CA SER A 95 -4.70 1.81 -6.96
C SER A 95 -5.93 2.64 -7.32
N ASP A 96 -7.07 1.97 -7.40
CA ASP A 96 -8.34 2.47 -7.88
C ASP A 96 -9.50 1.83 -7.09
N GLY A 97 -10.69 2.39 -7.22
CA GLY A 97 -11.89 1.94 -6.53
C GLY A 97 -13.13 2.49 -7.21
N GLU A 98 -14.30 2.11 -6.71
CA GLU A 98 -15.60 2.55 -7.25
C GLU A 98 -15.93 4.01 -6.84
N GLY A 99 -15.12 4.97 -7.30
CA GLY A 99 -15.29 6.39 -6.97
C GLY A 99 -14.92 6.74 -5.52
N ASP A 100 -15.15 7.99 -5.13
CA ASP A 100 -14.82 8.49 -3.80
C ASP A 100 -15.68 7.80 -2.73
N GLY A 101 -15.06 6.98 -1.88
CA GLY A 101 -15.76 6.25 -0.82
C GLY A 101 -16.38 4.93 -1.27
N GLY A 102 -16.11 4.47 -2.50
CA GLY A 102 -16.62 3.20 -3.00
C GLY A 102 -15.81 1.99 -2.52
N THR A 103 -16.48 0.86 -2.39
CA THR A 103 -15.88 -0.46 -2.15
C THR A 103 -16.14 -1.35 -3.36
N PRO A 104 -15.18 -2.17 -3.83
CA PRO A 104 -13.89 -2.45 -3.21
C PRO A 104 -12.76 -1.53 -3.69
N MET A 105 -11.68 -1.49 -2.90
CA MET A 105 -10.39 -0.92 -3.33
C MET A 105 -9.60 -2.00 -4.05
N TYR A 106 -9.12 -1.68 -5.25
CA TYR A 106 -8.23 -2.51 -6.05
C TYR A 106 -6.77 -2.14 -5.81
N GLY A 107 -5.91 -3.14 -5.99
CA GLY A 107 -4.47 -3.00 -5.88
C GLY A 107 -3.78 -4.06 -6.73
N PRO A 108 -2.66 -3.72 -7.39
CA PRO A 108 -1.96 -4.64 -8.26
C PRO A 108 -1.32 -5.77 -7.45
N THR A 109 -1.27 -6.97 -8.01
CA THR A 109 -0.32 -7.98 -7.54
C THR A 109 1.09 -7.50 -7.87
N LEU A 110 1.95 -7.37 -6.87
CA LEU A 110 3.33 -6.92 -7.05
C LEU A 110 4.17 -8.01 -7.73
N ASP A 111 4.10 -8.09 -9.05
CA ASP A 111 4.72 -9.16 -9.83
C ASP A 111 6.23 -8.93 -10.07
N LYS A 112 6.80 -9.71 -10.99
CA LYS A 112 8.21 -9.57 -11.41
C LYS A 112 8.53 -8.18 -11.99
N THR A 113 7.56 -7.53 -12.62
CA THR A 113 7.71 -6.19 -13.20
C THR A 113 7.82 -5.18 -12.08
N ALA A 114 6.93 -5.25 -11.10
CA ALA A 114 7.00 -4.44 -9.89
C ALA A 114 8.32 -4.65 -9.13
N ARG A 115 8.81 -5.90 -9.05
CA ARG A 115 10.13 -6.21 -8.45
C ARG A 115 11.27 -5.55 -9.20
N ALA A 116 11.30 -5.64 -10.53
CA ALA A 116 12.36 -5.03 -11.32
C ALA A 116 12.42 -3.50 -11.13
N VAL A 117 11.26 -2.85 -11.09
CA VAL A 117 11.15 -1.40 -10.82
C VAL A 117 11.61 -1.07 -9.40
N TYR A 118 11.19 -1.86 -8.41
CA TYR A 118 11.64 -1.70 -7.02
C TYR A 118 13.16 -1.81 -6.91
N ASP A 119 13.75 -2.86 -7.46
CA ASP A 119 15.19 -3.10 -7.39
C ASP A 119 15.98 -1.99 -8.09
N ALA A 120 15.46 -1.45 -9.21
CA ALA A 120 16.05 -0.30 -9.88
C ALA A 120 16.00 0.96 -9.01
N ALA A 121 14.87 1.23 -8.37
CA ALA A 121 14.69 2.39 -7.50
C ALA A 121 15.55 2.31 -6.22
N GLN A 122 15.82 1.10 -5.70
CA GLN A 122 16.70 0.91 -4.53
C GLN A 122 18.18 1.22 -4.82
N ARG A 123 18.59 1.27 -6.08
CA ARG A 123 19.99 1.54 -6.48
C ARG A 123 20.28 3.02 -6.75
N GLY A 124 19.27 3.87 -6.82
CA GLY A 124 19.41 5.32 -6.94
C GLY A 124 19.63 5.99 -5.60
#